data_AF-A0A0S8JA59-F1
#
_entry.id   AF-A0A0S8JA59-F1
#
_cell.length_a   1.000
_cell.length_b   1.000
_cell.length_c   1.000
_cell.angle_alpha   90.00
_cell.angle_beta   90.00
_cell.angle_gamma   90.00
#
_symmetry.space_group_name_H-M   'P 1'
#
loop_
_entity.id
_entity.type
_entity.pdbx_description
1 polymer ?
#
loop_
_entity_poly.entity_id
_entity_poly.type
_entity_poly.pdbx_seq_one_letter_code
_entity_poly.pdbx_strand_id
1 'polypeptide(L)' 'EVIVPGHGPLCDKLEITSQLNYLEKTWKIIKGHIEKGHSLATIRKDHALPQAAGKNCERNLEWIYKRLSKRMG' A
#
# COMPACT_ATOMS: atom_id res chain seq x y z
N GLU A 1 7.52 22.79 -7.90
CA GLU A 1 7.02 23.11 -6.54
C GLU A 1 7.69 22.13 -5.59
N VAL A 2 8.33 22.65 -4.54
CA VAL A 2 9.06 21.85 -3.55
C VAL A 2 8.18 21.67 -2.32
N ILE A 3 8.10 20.44 -1.82
CA ILE A 3 7.29 20.03 -0.69
C ILE A 3 8.24 19.67 0.46
N VAL A 4 7.95 20.20 1.65
CA VAL A 4 8.70 19.90 2.88
C VAL A 4 7.90 18.83 3.65
N PRO A 5 8.36 17.57 3.71
CA PRO A 5 7.64 16.55 4.45
C PRO A 5 7.87 16.69 5.97
N GLY A 6 6.99 16.11 6.78
CA GLY A 6 7.16 16.08 8.23
C GLY A 6 8.42 15.33 8.68
N HIS A 7 8.90 14.37 7.88
CA HIS A 7 10.18 13.68 8.06
C HIS A 7 10.76 13.29 6.69
N GLY A 8 12.09 13.37 6.55
CA GLY A 8 12.80 12.98 5.33
C GLY A 8 13.26 14.18 4.49
N PRO A 9 13.87 13.91 3.31
CA PRO A 9 14.35 14.95 2.41
C PRO A 9 13.20 15.72 1.76
N LEU A 10 13.50 16.92 1.25
CA LEU A 10 12.58 17.67 0.40
C LEU A 10 12.13 16.81 -0.77
N CYS A 11 10.85 16.94 -1.14
CA CYS A 11 10.27 16.16 -2.21
C CYS A 11 9.52 17.03 -3.22
N ASP A 12 9.21 16.45 -4.37
CA ASP A 12 8.40 17.10 -5.39
C ASP A 12 7.02 16.45 -5.56
N LYS A 13 6.23 17.02 -6.47
CA LYS A 13 4.90 16.50 -6.80
C LYS A 13 4.93 15.09 -7.39
N LEU A 14 5.99 14.70 -8.11
CA LEU A 14 6.10 13.38 -8.71
C LEU A 14 6.30 12.32 -7.64
N GLU A 15 7.13 12.60 -6.64
CA GLU A 15 7.35 11.70 -5.50
C GLU A 15 6.07 11.51 -4.68
N ILE A 16 5.33 12.58 -4.41
CA ILE A 16 4.02 12.48 -3.75
C ILE A 16 3.03 11.65 -4.58
N THR A 17 2.96 11.91 -5.88
CA THR A 17 2.09 11.17 -6.80
C THR A 17 2.45 9.68 -6.82
N SER A 18 3.74 9.35 -6.82
CA SER A 18 4.22 7.97 -6.74
C SER A 18 3.77 7.27 -5.45
N GLN A 19 3.89 7.96 -4.29
CA GLN A 19 3.45 7.41 -3.01
C GLN A 19 1.93 7.19 -2.95
N LEU A 20 1.14 8.14 -3.47
CA LEU A 20 -0.32 7.99 -3.55
C LEU A 20 -0.72 6.82 -4.46
N ASN A 21 -0.09 6.71 -5.63
CA ASN A 21 -0.31 5.61 -6.56
C ASN A 21 0.03 4.25 -5.95
N TYR A 22 1.12 4.17 -5.19
CA TYR A 22 1.49 2.97 -4.44
C TYR A 22 0.38 2.57 -3.46
N LEU A 23 -0.09 3.51 -2.62
CA LEU A 23 -1.12 3.25 -1.61
C LEU A 23 -2.44 2.82 -2.26
N GLU A 24 -2.88 3.51 -3.31
CA GLU A 24 -4.13 3.21 -4.00
C GLU A 24 -4.11 1.84 -4.68
N LYS A 25 -3.04 1.53 -5.42
CA LYS A 25 -2.89 0.21 -6.07
C LYS A 25 -2.85 -0.92 -5.05
N THR A 26 -2.06 -0.75 -4.00
CA THR A 26 -1.95 -1.73 -2.91
C THR A 26 -3.32 -1.97 -2.27
N TRP A 27 -4.07 -0.91 -1.98
CA TRP A 27 -5.40 -1.01 -1.41
C TRP A 27 -6.39 -1.78 -2.30
N LYS A 28 -6.42 -1.46 -3.60
CA LYS A 28 -7.32 -2.13 -4.57
C LYS A 28 -7.01 -3.62 -4.69
N ILE A 29 -5.73 -3.99 -4.78
CA ILE A 29 -5.31 -5.40 -4.86
C ILE A 29 -5.72 -6.15 -3.60
N ILE A 30 -5.37 -5.62 -2.42
CA ILE A 30 -5.71 -6.27 -1.14
C ILE A 30 -7.23 -6.43 -0.99
N LYS A 31 -8.02 -5.40 -1.31
CA LYS A 31 -9.49 -5.48 -1.28
C LYS A 31 -10.00 -6.62 -2.18
N GLY A 32 -9.54 -6.69 -3.42
CA GLY A 32 -9.94 -7.76 -4.35
C GLY A 32 -9.51 -9.15 -3.89
N HIS A 33 -8.41 -9.28 -3.15
CA HIS A 33 -8.03 -10.54 -2.51
C HIS A 33 -8.94 -10.91 -1.33
N ILE A 34 -9.30 -9.95 -0.47
CA ILE A 34 -10.20 -10.18 0.67
C ILE A 34 -11.59 -10.57 0.18
N GLU A 35 -12.10 -9.94 -0.88
CA GLU A 35 -13.38 -10.30 -1.52
C GLU A 35 -13.40 -11.76 -2.03
N LYS A 36 -12.23 -12.31 -2.36
CA LYS A 36 -12.04 -13.71 -2.76
C LYS A 36 -11.74 -14.66 -1.59
N GLY A 37 -11.74 -14.17 -0.35
CA GLY A 37 -11.38 -14.96 0.83
C GLY A 37 -9.89 -15.32 0.93
N HIS A 38 -9.01 -14.62 0.21
CA HIS A 38 -7.58 -14.90 0.26
C HIS A 38 -6.96 -14.41 1.58
N SER A 39 -6.02 -15.22 2.11
CA SER A 39 -5.23 -14.86 3.28
C SER A 39 -4.16 -13.80 2.98
N LEU A 40 -3.66 -13.14 4.02
CA LEU A 40 -2.50 -12.24 3.91
C LEU A 40 -1.25 -12.94 3.34
N ALA A 41 -1.03 -14.22 3.68
CA ALA A 41 0.10 -14.99 3.15
C ALA A 41 -0.01 -15.22 1.64
N THR A 42 -1.23 -15.35 1.11
CA THR A 42 -1.50 -15.42 -0.33
C THR A 42 -1.24 -14.08 -1.00
N ILE A 43 -1.72 -12.99 -0.40
CA ILE A 43 -1.56 -11.62 -0.92
C ILE A 43 -0.09 -11.24 -1.06
N ARG A 44 0.75 -11.57 -0.08
CA ARG A 44 2.19 -11.29 -0.10
C ARG A 44 2.94 -11.90 -1.30
N LYS A 45 2.37 -12.95 -1.90
CA LYS A 45 2.94 -13.62 -3.07
C LYS A 45 2.38 -13.08 -4.38
N ASP A 46 1.46 -12.11 -4.35
CA ASP A 46 0.90 -11.52 -5.55
C ASP A 46 1.92 -10.60 -6.24
N HIS A 47 2.33 -11.00 -7.44
CA HIS A 47 3.25 -10.23 -8.28
C HIS A 47 2.64 -8.91 -8.80
N ALA A 48 1.32 -8.73 -8.70
CA ALA A 48 0.67 -7.47 -9.03
C ALA A 48 0.86 -6.39 -7.95
N LEU A 49 1.27 -6.76 -6.73
CA LEU A 49 1.56 -5.77 -5.69
C LEU A 49 2.69 -4.84 -6.14
N PRO A 50 2.50 -3.52 -6.04
CA PRO A 50 3.55 -2.58 -6.42
C PRO A 50 4.75 -2.78 -5.49
N GLN A 51 5.95 -2.90 -6.06
CA GLN A 51 7.16 -2.90 -5.27
C GLN A 51 7.37 -1.50 -4.67
N ALA A 52 7.30 -1.37 -3.36
CA ALA A 52 7.69 -0.11 -2.72
C ALA A 52 9.21 0.00 -2.73
N ALA A 53 9.72 1.20 -3.01
CA ALA A 53 11.12 1.54 -2.79
C ALA A 53 11.49 1.74 -1.30
N GLY A 54 10.55 1.47 -0.36
CA GLY A 54 10.65 1.90 1.04
C GLY A 54 10.63 0.76 2.06
N LYS A 55 11.21 1.02 3.24
CA LYS A 55 11.39 0.05 4.35
C LYS A 55 10.10 -0.44 5.01
N ASN A 56 8.94 0.19 4.75
CA ASN A 56 7.69 -0.05 5.47
C ASN A 56 6.62 -0.79 4.65
N CYS A 57 7.00 -1.40 3.52
CA CYS A 57 6.07 -2.06 2.60
C CYS A 57 5.23 -3.15 3.29
N GLU A 58 5.88 -4.08 3.98
CA GLU A 58 5.22 -5.20 4.68
C GLU A 58 4.24 -4.74 5.76
N ARG A 59 4.62 -3.73 6.55
CA ARG A 59 3.73 -3.15 7.56
C ARG A 59 2.49 -2.52 6.93
N ASN A 60 2.64 -1.86 5.79
CA ASN A 60 1.50 -1.28 5.08
C ASN A 60 0.54 -2.36 4.59
N LEU A 61 1.05 -3.48 4.05
CA LEU A 61 0.22 -4.62 3.63
C LEU A 61 -0.59 -5.19 4.81
N GLU A 62 0.07 -5.42 5.95
CA GLU A 62 -0.57 -5.92 7.17
C GLU A 62 -1.68 -4.99 7.67
N TRP A 63 -1.40 -3.68 7.74
CA TRP A 63 -2.36 -2.69 8.21
C TRP A 63 -3.57 -2.57 7.29
N ILE A 64 -3.35 -2.51 5.98
CA ILE A 64 -4.42 -2.42 5.00
C ILE A 64 -5.31 -3.66 5.05
N TYR A 65 -4.70 -4.86 5.07
CA TYR A 65 -5.44 -6.12 5.19
C TYR A 65 -6.30 -6.14 6.45
N LYS A 66 -5.70 -5.89 7.63
CA LYS A 66 -6.41 -5.86 8.90
C LYS A 66 -7.57 -4.86 8.90
N ARG A 67 -7.36 -3.67 8.32
CA ARG A 67 -8.39 -2.61 8.26
C ARG A 67 -9.55 -2.98 7.34
N LEU A 68 -9.26 -3.59 6.19
CA LEU A 68 -10.27 -4.00 5.22
C LEU A 68 -11.05 -5.22 5.70
N SER A 69 -10.39 -6.25 6.22
CA SER A 69 -11.06 -7.44 6.75
C SER A 69 -12.06 -7.10 7.86
N LYS A 70 -11.73 -6.16 8.75
CA LYS A 70 -12.65 -5.69 9.81
C LYS A 70 -13.88 -4.95 9.28
N ARG A 71 -13.81 -4.35 8.09
CA ARG A 71 -14.93 -3.60 7.48
C ARG A 71 -15.84 -4.46 6.62
N MET A 72 -15.36 -5.63 6.23
CA MET A 72 -16.03 -6.51 5.25
C MET A 72 -16.64 -7.77 5.88
N GLY A 73 -16.16 -8.18 7.05
CA GLY A 73 -16.83 -9.17 7.90
C GLY A 73 -17.75 -8.49 8.90
#